data_AF-A0AAD7G308-F1
#
_entry.id   AF-A0AAD7G308-F1
#
_cell.length_a   1.000
_cell.length_b   1.000
_cell.length_c   1.000
_cell.angle_alpha   90.00
_cell.angle_beta   90.00
_cell.angle_gamma   90.00
#
_symmetry.space_group_name_H-M   'P 1'
#
loop_
_entity.id
_entity.type
_entity.pdbx_description
1 polymer ?
#
loop_
_entity_poly.entity_id
_entity_poly.type
_entity_poly.pdbx_seq_one_letter_code
_entity_poly.pdbx_strand_id
1 'polypeptide(L)'
;MTICIFPKGRTFGRLAVGALLVASPLVLRFLWPRMRALIWPPKKYSTYPSALEEQRYWKAAKRHGLRLRSSDARYAGARPALAHVTDIPVVTSYAPALLPLYRQRCQKWSPKYHLSVRTLCKWHRMVFPGPWHPSAAEASRMRRAFGFEDQREIHRISRMLPDEKVFGREAKWRPRYREIWRKWLARNDREMVIVFIEERC
;
A
#
# COMPACT_ATOMS: atom_id res chain seq x y z
N MET A 1 -16.60 -20.43 23.35
CA MET A 1 -15.90 -20.22 22.07
C MET A 1 -16.43 -18.95 21.42
N THR A 2 -15.80 -17.81 21.71
CA THR A 2 -16.26 -16.51 21.22
C THR A 2 -15.60 -16.19 19.88
N ILE A 3 -16.32 -16.43 18.79
CA ILE A 3 -15.83 -16.13 17.44
C ILE A 3 -16.17 -14.67 17.12
N CYS A 4 -15.16 -13.80 17.10
CA CYS A 4 -15.34 -12.44 16.57
C CYS A 4 -15.26 -12.47 15.04
N ILE A 5 -16.39 -12.74 14.38
CA ILE A 5 -16.53 -12.63 12.92
C ILE A 5 -16.83 -11.18 12.57
N PHE A 6 -16.01 -10.57 11.71
CA PHE A 6 -16.32 -9.28 11.08
C PHE A 6 -16.80 -9.51 9.63
N PRO A 7 -17.88 -8.83 9.20
CA PRO A 7 -18.65 -9.23 8.03
C PRO A 7 -17.91 -9.01 6.72
N LYS A 8 -17.90 -10.06 5.91
CA LYS A 8 -17.57 -10.01 4.48
C LYS A 8 -18.80 -9.53 3.73
N GLY A 9 -18.78 -8.29 3.25
CA GLY A 9 -19.66 -7.84 2.18
C GLY A 9 -19.09 -8.24 0.82
N ARG A 10 -19.98 -8.67 -0.08
CA ARG A 10 -19.78 -9.11 -1.48
C ARG A 10 -19.47 -10.58 -1.70
N THR A 11 -20.56 -11.27 -2.04
CA THR A 11 -20.65 -12.42 -2.93
C THR A 11 -19.75 -12.28 -4.14
N PHE A 12 -18.79 -13.20 -4.28
CA PHE A 12 -18.17 -13.51 -5.57
C PHE A 12 -18.53 -14.95 -5.91
N GLY A 13 -19.10 -15.12 -7.09
CA GLY A 13 -19.65 -16.36 -7.59
C GLY A 13 -18.65 -17.50 -7.46
N ARG A 14 -19.12 -18.58 -6.84
CA ARG A 14 -18.71 -19.92 -7.25
C ARG A 14 -19.03 -20.04 -8.73
N LEU A 15 -18.04 -20.26 -9.57
CA LEU A 15 -18.13 -21.14 -10.74
C LEU A 15 -16.72 -21.38 -11.30
N ALA A 16 -16.40 -22.67 -11.46
CA ALA A 16 -15.38 -23.24 -12.33
C ALA A 16 -13.89 -22.98 -11.99
N VAL A 17 -13.37 -23.64 -10.94
CA VAL A 17 -11.96 -24.09 -10.90
C VAL A 17 -11.96 -25.58 -10.58
N GLY A 18 -12.37 -26.40 -11.54
CA GLY A 18 -12.54 -27.85 -11.32
C GLY A 18 -12.21 -28.72 -12.52
N ALA A 19 -11.50 -28.22 -13.54
CA ALA A 19 -11.30 -28.97 -14.79
C ALA A 19 -9.91 -28.82 -15.43
N LEU A 20 -8.83 -28.68 -14.65
CA LEU A 20 -7.47 -28.54 -15.20
C LEU A 20 -6.41 -29.47 -14.59
N LEU A 21 -6.80 -30.57 -13.94
CA LEU A 21 -5.85 -31.46 -13.25
C LEU A 21 -5.41 -32.71 -14.04
N VAL A 22 -5.70 -32.83 -15.34
CA VAL A 22 -5.21 -33.97 -16.16
C VAL A 22 -4.80 -33.55 -17.58
N ALA A 23 -4.03 -32.47 -17.73
CA ALA A 23 -3.43 -32.12 -19.01
C ALA A 23 -1.91 -32.40 -18.99
N SER A 24 -1.45 -33.23 -19.93
CA SER A 24 -0.04 -33.58 -20.12
C SER A 24 0.84 -32.31 -20.29
N PRO A 25 2.08 -32.27 -19.76
CA PRO A 25 2.96 -31.09 -19.79
C PRO A 25 3.19 -30.50 -21.19
N LEU A 26 3.08 -31.34 -22.23
CA LEU A 26 3.21 -30.94 -23.63
C LEU A 26 1.99 -30.15 -24.13
N VAL A 27 0.79 -30.45 -23.65
CA VAL A 27 -0.45 -29.76 -24.03
C VAL A 27 -0.52 -28.37 -23.37
N LEU A 28 -0.04 -28.27 -22.12
CA LEU A 28 0.10 -26.99 -21.42
C LEU A 28 1.04 -26.02 -22.17
N ARG A 29 2.14 -26.50 -22.75
CA ARG A 29 3.07 -25.64 -23.52
C ARG A 29 2.44 -24.99 -24.75
N PHE A 30 1.53 -25.69 -25.45
CA PHE A 30 0.86 -25.17 -26.64
C PHE A 30 -0.36 -24.29 -26.32
N LEU A 31 -1.08 -24.57 -25.23
CA LEU A 31 -2.26 -23.79 -24.83
C LEU A 31 -1.95 -22.59 -23.93
N TRP A 32 -0.78 -22.56 -23.27
CA TRP A 32 -0.39 -21.48 -22.36
C TRP A 32 -0.43 -20.07 -22.98
N PRO A 33 0.04 -19.80 -24.22
CA PRO A 33 -0.01 -18.46 -24.79
C PRO A 33 -1.44 -17.96 -25.00
N ARG A 34 -2.37 -18.84 -25.40
CA ARG A 34 -3.80 -18.53 -25.56
C ARG A 34 -4.51 -18.36 -24.22
N MET A 35 -4.21 -19.21 -23.25
CA MET A 35 -4.76 -19.09 -21.89
C MET A 35 -4.25 -17.85 -21.15
N ARG A 36 -2.99 -17.44 -21.38
CA ARG A 36 -2.41 -16.25 -20.75
C ARG A 36 -3.13 -14.96 -21.17
N ALA A 37 -3.63 -14.88 -22.41
CA ALA A 37 -4.44 -13.76 -22.89
C ALA A 37 -5.86 -13.72 -22.27
N LEU A 38 -6.40 -14.88 -21.88
CA LEU A 38 -7.68 -15.01 -21.19
C LEU A 38 -7.57 -14.77 -19.67
N ILE A 39 -6.46 -15.16 -19.05
CA ILE A 39 -6.23 -15.06 -17.59
C ILE A 39 -5.68 -13.67 -17.21
N TRP A 40 -4.90 -13.04 -18.10
CA TRP A 40 -4.44 -11.66 -17.94
C TRP A 40 -4.81 -10.85 -19.19
N PRO A 41 -6.04 -10.31 -19.28
CA PRO A 41 -6.31 -9.27 -20.26
C PRO A 41 -5.25 -8.17 -20.08
N PRO A 42 -4.60 -7.70 -21.16
CA PRO A 42 -3.62 -6.63 -21.06
C PRO A 42 -4.29 -5.48 -20.33
N LYS A 43 -3.72 -5.11 -19.16
CA LYS A 43 -4.24 -3.99 -18.39
C LYS A 43 -4.27 -2.80 -19.34
N LYS A 44 -5.48 -2.34 -19.64
CA LYS A 44 -5.70 -1.11 -20.42
C LYS A 44 -5.25 0.06 -19.54
N TYR A 45 -3.94 0.26 -19.44
CA TYR A 45 -3.35 1.50 -18.97
C TYR A 45 -3.49 2.51 -20.11
N SER A 46 -4.73 2.88 -20.40
CA SER A 46 -5.03 3.99 -21.29
C SER A 46 -4.88 5.23 -20.43
N THR A 47 -3.66 5.79 -20.38
CA THR A 47 -3.38 7.07 -19.72
C THR A 47 -4.30 8.18 -20.25
N TYR A 48 -4.82 8.00 -21.48
CA TYR A 48 -5.76 8.91 -22.13
C TYR A 48 -7.11 8.22 -22.37
N PRO A 49 -8.25 8.89 -22.15
CA PRO A 49 -9.58 8.33 -22.43
C PRO A 49 -9.84 8.01 -23.91
N SER A 50 -9.12 8.65 -24.83
CA SER A 50 -9.23 8.41 -26.28
C SER A 50 -7.91 8.65 -27.03
N ALA A 51 -7.77 8.05 -28.22
CA ALA A 51 -6.62 8.28 -29.11
C ALA A 51 -6.51 9.75 -29.56
N LEU A 52 -7.64 10.45 -29.65
CA LEU A 52 -7.68 11.88 -29.99
C LEU A 52 -7.06 12.73 -28.89
N GLU A 53 -7.34 12.42 -27.63
CA GLU A 53 -6.76 13.13 -26.47
C GLU A 53 -5.27 12.85 -26.31
N GLU A 54 -4.83 11.62 -26.57
CA GLU A 54 -3.42 11.28 -26.65
C GLU A 54 -2.72 12.13 -27.73
N GLN A 55 -3.29 12.23 -28.93
CA GLN A 55 -2.73 13.05 -30.00
C GLN A 55 -2.71 14.54 -29.63
N ARG A 56 -3.76 15.05 -28.94
CA ARG A 56 -3.80 16.43 -28.44
C ARG A 56 -2.70 16.68 -27.41
N TYR A 57 -2.48 15.74 -26.49
CA TYR A 57 -1.40 15.79 -25.53
C TYR A 57 -0.04 15.88 -26.25
N TRP A 58 0.23 14.99 -27.20
CA TRP A 58 1.50 15.00 -27.94
C TRP A 58 1.70 16.29 -28.75
N LYS A 59 0.65 16.85 -29.35
CA LYS A 59 0.70 18.16 -30.03
C LYS A 59 0.96 19.32 -29.05
N ALA A 60 0.40 19.27 -27.84
CA ALA A 60 0.66 20.27 -26.80
C ALA A 60 2.08 20.15 -26.24
N ALA A 61 2.54 18.93 -25.94
CA ALA A 61 3.88 18.63 -25.49
C ALA A 61 4.94 19.07 -26.51
N LYS A 62 4.72 18.83 -27.81
CA LYS A 62 5.59 19.32 -28.89
C LYS A 62 5.71 20.85 -28.89
N ARG A 63 4.60 21.57 -28.73
CA ARG A 63 4.60 23.05 -28.62
C ARG A 63 5.36 23.53 -27.38
N HIS A 64 5.19 22.86 -26.25
CA HIS A 64 5.92 23.19 -25.02
C HIS A 64 7.42 22.92 -25.16
N GLY A 65 7.81 21.82 -25.81
CA GLY A 65 9.21 21.51 -26.13
C GLY A 65 9.87 22.58 -27.00
N LEU A 66 9.15 23.15 -27.98
CA LEU A 66 9.64 24.27 -28.79
C LEU A 66 9.86 25.55 -27.96
N ARG A 67 9.02 25.82 -26.96
CA ARG A 67 9.24 26.95 -26.04
C ARG A 67 10.44 26.72 -25.13
N LEU A 68 10.61 25.51 -24.61
CA LEU A 68 11.79 25.19 -23.78
C LEU A 68 13.11 25.23 -24.57
N ARG A 69 13.07 25.05 -25.89
CA ARG A 69 14.26 25.22 -26.76
C ARG A 69 14.83 26.65 -26.74
N SER A 70 14.03 27.70 -26.51
CA SER A 70 14.57 29.06 -26.40
C SER A 70 15.29 29.30 -25.07
N SER A 71 15.06 28.43 -24.07
CA SER A 71 15.76 28.41 -22.78
C SER A 71 16.89 27.38 -22.76
N ASP A 72 17.27 26.84 -23.93
CA ASP A 72 18.39 25.96 -24.05
C ASP A 72 19.67 26.76 -23.77
N ALA A 73 20.32 26.46 -22.64
CA ALA A 73 21.53 27.13 -22.18
C ALA A 73 22.68 27.07 -23.22
N ARG A 74 22.57 26.22 -24.25
CA ARG A 74 23.47 26.20 -25.41
C ARG A 74 23.43 27.47 -26.26
N TYR A 75 22.31 28.20 -26.29
CA TYR A 75 22.13 29.38 -27.13
C TYR A 75 22.16 30.71 -26.35
N ALA A 76 22.13 30.67 -25.01
CA ALA A 76 22.00 31.86 -24.16
C ALA A 76 23.24 32.79 -24.12
N GLY A 77 24.30 32.52 -24.91
CA GLY A 77 25.53 33.32 -24.90
C GLY A 77 26.24 33.48 -26.25
N ALA A 78 25.69 32.96 -27.36
CA ALA A 78 26.34 33.03 -28.66
C ALA A 78 26.18 34.43 -29.29
N ARG A 79 26.91 35.42 -28.79
CA ARG A 79 27.33 36.55 -29.62
C ARG A 79 28.28 35.99 -30.68
N PRO A 80 28.11 36.31 -31.98
CA PRO A 80 28.89 35.70 -33.07
C PRO A 80 30.39 36.05 -33.09
N ALA A 81 30.91 36.75 -32.08
CA ALA A 81 32.30 37.20 -32.02
C ALA A 81 33.24 36.31 -31.17
N LEU A 82 32.73 35.30 -30.45
CA LEU A 82 33.55 34.39 -29.63
C LEU A 82 33.24 32.90 -29.91
N ALA A 83 33.15 32.56 -31.19
CA ALA A 83 32.93 31.19 -31.67
C ALA A 83 34.12 30.23 -31.45
N HIS A 84 35.08 30.57 -30.59
CA HIS A 84 36.32 29.81 -30.37
C HIS A 84 36.37 29.01 -29.06
N VAL A 85 35.28 28.93 -28.29
CA VAL A 85 35.18 27.99 -27.16
C VAL A 85 34.11 26.96 -27.48
N THR A 86 34.32 26.18 -28.54
CA THR A 86 33.45 25.07 -28.96
C THR A 86 33.77 23.75 -28.27
N ASP A 87 34.51 23.76 -27.17
CA ASP A 87 34.82 22.55 -26.38
C ASP A 87 33.92 22.41 -25.16
N ILE A 88 32.63 22.73 -25.31
CA ILE A 88 31.63 22.22 -24.37
C ILE A 88 31.20 20.86 -24.92
N PRO A 89 31.64 19.72 -24.34
CA PRO A 89 31.28 18.42 -24.84
C PRO A 89 29.76 18.29 -24.80
N VAL A 90 29.16 18.16 -25.99
CA VAL A 90 27.73 17.92 -26.13
C VAL A 90 27.48 16.54 -25.54
N VAL A 91 26.91 16.51 -24.33
CA VAL A 91 26.49 15.27 -23.68
C VAL A 91 25.32 14.70 -24.50
N THR A 92 25.62 13.86 -25.49
CA THR A 92 24.66 13.24 -26.42
C THR A 92 23.74 12.24 -25.74
N SER A 93 24.15 11.73 -24.58
CA SER A 93 23.35 10.86 -23.74
C SER A 93 23.47 11.30 -22.29
N TYR A 94 22.40 11.92 -21.77
CA TYR A 94 22.24 12.05 -20.34
C TYR A 94 21.65 10.73 -19.83
N ALA A 95 22.51 9.81 -19.41
CA ALA A 95 22.08 8.76 -18.50
C ALA A 95 21.90 9.45 -17.14
N PRO A 96 20.66 9.69 -16.65
CA PRO A 96 20.51 10.14 -15.27
C PRO A 96 21.28 9.13 -14.43
N ALA A 97 22.21 9.61 -13.59
CA ALA A 97 22.90 8.75 -12.66
C ALA A 97 21.81 7.93 -11.96
N LEU A 98 21.76 6.61 -12.24
CA LEU A 98 20.81 5.72 -11.61
C LEU A 98 20.88 6.07 -10.13
N LEU A 99 19.74 6.52 -9.57
CA LEU A 99 19.69 7.04 -8.21
C LEU A 99 20.58 6.14 -7.37
N PRO A 100 21.66 6.64 -6.76
CA PRO A 100 22.71 5.72 -6.34
C PRO A 100 22.10 4.72 -5.38
N LEU A 101 22.56 3.47 -5.41
CA LEU A 101 21.94 2.32 -4.72
C LEU A 101 21.63 2.59 -3.22
N TYR A 102 22.15 3.66 -2.61
CA TYR A 102 21.70 4.17 -1.32
C TYR A 102 20.20 4.54 -1.27
N ARG A 103 19.55 4.97 -2.36
CA ARG A 103 18.09 5.20 -2.35
C ARG A 103 17.31 3.88 -2.34
N GLN A 104 17.87 2.81 -2.90
CA GLN A 104 17.29 1.46 -2.79
C GLN A 104 17.53 0.82 -1.41
N ARG A 105 18.54 1.28 -0.66
CA ARG A 105 18.84 0.82 0.71
C ARG A 105 18.16 1.62 1.83
N CYS A 106 17.29 2.56 1.51
CA CYS A 106 16.51 3.31 2.50
C CYS A 106 15.03 2.89 2.58
N GLN A 107 14.67 1.68 2.13
CA GLN A 107 13.79 0.88 3.00
C GLN A 107 14.63 0.47 4.20
N LYS A 108 14.98 1.46 5.05
CA LYS A 108 15.39 1.18 6.41
C LYS A 108 14.32 0.23 6.91
N TRP A 109 14.72 -0.96 7.30
CA TRP A 109 13.92 -1.81 8.17
C TRP A 109 13.41 -0.87 9.25
N SER A 110 12.16 -0.44 9.11
CA SER A 110 11.56 0.48 10.05
C SER A 110 11.74 -0.21 11.39
N PRO A 111 12.44 0.41 12.36
CA PRO A 111 12.67 -0.24 13.64
C PRO A 111 11.32 -0.75 14.10
N LYS A 112 11.22 -2.08 14.29
CA LYS A 112 9.96 -2.78 14.57
C LYS A 112 9.17 -1.91 15.54
N TYR A 113 8.01 -1.43 15.12
CA TYR A 113 7.25 -0.49 15.93
C TYR A 113 7.01 -1.12 17.30
N HIS A 114 7.56 -0.51 18.35
CA HIS A 114 7.46 -1.12 19.67
C HIS A 114 6.10 -0.79 20.27
N LEU A 115 5.11 -1.66 20.02
CA LEU A 115 3.82 -1.59 20.69
C LEU A 115 3.89 -2.30 22.04
N SER A 116 3.64 -1.58 23.14
CA SER A 116 3.58 -2.19 24.47
C SER A 116 2.34 -3.08 24.61
N VAL A 117 2.44 -4.14 25.40
CA VAL A 117 1.30 -5.05 25.67
C VAL A 117 0.15 -4.30 26.35
N ARG A 118 0.47 -3.40 27.30
CA ARG A 118 -0.51 -2.56 27.99
C ARG A 118 -1.27 -1.66 27.02
N THR A 119 -0.56 -1.07 26.05
CA THR A 119 -1.16 -0.26 24.98
C THR A 119 -2.16 -1.06 24.15
N LEU A 120 -1.86 -2.32 23.85
CA LEU A 120 -2.76 -3.21 23.11
C LEU A 120 -4.00 -3.58 23.93
N CYS A 121 -3.85 -3.93 25.21
CA CYS A 121 -4.99 -4.16 26.11
C CYS A 121 -5.87 -2.91 26.22
N LYS A 122 -5.27 -1.71 26.35
CA LYS A 122 -5.97 -0.43 26.40
C LYS A 122 -6.79 -0.19 25.13
N TRP A 123 -6.15 -0.31 23.98
CA TRP A 123 -6.82 -0.18 22.69
C TRP A 123 -7.99 -1.16 22.55
N HIS A 124 -7.79 -2.42 22.96
CA HIS A 124 -8.85 -3.43 22.88
C HIS A 124 -10.07 -3.03 23.72
N ARG A 125 -9.86 -2.54 24.94
CA ARG A 125 -10.93 -1.99 25.81
C ARG A 125 -11.67 -0.81 25.17
N MET A 126 -10.96 0.03 24.42
CA MET A 126 -11.56 1.18 23.75
C MET A 126 -12.40 0.78 22.52
N VAL A 127 -11.95 -0.23 21.77
CA VAL A 127 -12.53 -0.60 20.47
C VAL A 127 -13.62 -1.67 20.58
N PHE A 128 -13.45 -2.64 21.46
CA PHE A 128 -14.37 -3.76 21.59
C PHE A 128 -15.24 -3.60 22.84
N PRO A 129 -16.58 -3.68 22.72
CA PRO A 129 -17.46 -3.63 23.87
C PRO A 129 -17.43 -4.94 24.66
N GLY A 130 -17.88 -4.89 25.91
CA GLY A 130 -18.06 -6.06 26.77
C GLY A 130 -16.99 -6.18 27.86
N PRO A 131 -17.17 -7.12 28.80
CA PRO A 131 -16.25 -7.33 29.92
C PRO A 131 -14.98 -8.12 29.53
N TRP A 132 -15.02 -8.84 28.40
CA TRP A 132 -13.96 -9.73 27.96
C TRP A 132 -12.87 -8.98 27.20
N HIS A 133 -11.67 -8.97 27.77
CA HIS A 133 -10.51 -8.29 27.20
C HIS A 133 -9.26 -9.17 27.38
N PRO A 134 -8.32 -9.13 26.43
CA PRO A 134 -7.16 -10.01 26.45
C PRO A 134 -6.31 -9.75 27.69
N SER A 135 -5.88 -10.84 28.31
CA SER A 135 -4.81 -10.85 29.30
C SER A 135 -3.48 -10.36 28.70
N ALA A 136 -2.50 -10.03 29.54
CA ALA A 136 -1.18 -9.60 29.04
C ALA A 136 -0.50 -10.67 28.16
N ALA A 137 -0.68 -11.96 28.51
CA ALA A 137 -0.14 -13.07 27.73
C ALA A 137 -0.81 -13.18 26.34
N GLU A 138 -2.14 -13.08 26.29
CA GLU A 138 -2.89 -13.09 25.03
C GLU A 138 -2.58 -11.87 24.18
N ALA A 139 -2.54 -10.68 24.78
CA ALA A 139 -2.19 -9.45 24.10
C ALA A 139 -0.77 -9.50 23.51
N SER A 140 0.18 -10.16 24.20
CA SER A 140 1.53 -10.41 23.68
C SER A 140 1.53 -11.31 22.44
N ARG A 141 0.66 -12.32 22.40
CA ARG A 141 0.45 -13.16 21.21
C ARG A 141 -0.22 -12.38 20.08
N MET A 142 -1.32 -11.68 20.36
CA MET A 142 -2.05 -10.85 19.40
C MET A 142 -1.15 -9.79 18.77
N ARG A 143 -0.27 -9.17 19.55
CA ARG A 143 0.69 -8.16 19.06
C ARG A 143 1.50 -8.67 17.86
N ARG A 144 1.87 -9.95 17.85
CA ARG A 144 2.69 -10.55 16.77
C ARG A 144 1.91 -10.72 15.47
N ALA A 145 0.58 -10.80 15.53
CA ALA A 145 -0.28 -10.94 14.36
C ALA A 145 -0.51 -9.61 13.64
N PHE A 146 -0.38 -8.48 14.33
CA PHE A 146 -0.58 -7.15 13.76
C PHE A 146 0.63 -6.69 12.93
N GLY A 147 0.34 -6.15 11.74
CA GLY A 147 1.35 -5.51 10.90
C GLY A 147 1.86 -4.20 11.49
N PHE A 148 2.94 -3.67 10.91
CA PHE A 148 3.54 -2.40 11.36
C PHE A 148 2.56 -1.22 11.35
N GLU A 149 1.76 -1.09 10.28
CA GLU A 149 0.78 0.01 10.17
C GLU A 149 -0.37 -0.17 11.18
N ASP A 150 -0.83 -1.39 11.39
CA ASP A 150 -1.86 -1.73 12.37
C ASP A 150 -1.37 -1.36 13.78
N GLN A 151 -0.14 -1.73 14.12
CA GLN A 151 0.45 -1.41 15.43
C GLN A 151 0.58 0.10 15.66
N ARG A 152 0.92 0.87 14.61
CA ARG A 152 0.94 2.33 14.67
C ARG A 152 -0.45 2.92 14.92
N GLU A 153 -1.46 2.40 14.23
CA GLU A 153 -2.82 2.90 14.42
C GLU A 153 -3.39 2.48 15.78
N ILE A 154 -3.12 1.25 16.23
CA ILE A 154 -3.46 0.79 17.57
C ILE A 154 -2.87 1.75 18.62
N HIS A 155 -1.58 2.09 18.49
CA HIS A 155 -0.95 3.03 19.40
C HIS A 155 -1.56 4.44 19.29
N ARG A 156 -1.85 4.93 18.07
CA ARG A 156 -2.54 6.21 17.87
C ARG A 156 -3.88 6.25 18.61
N ILE A 157 -4.75 5.25 18.40
CA ILE A 157 -6.08 5.18 19.02
C ILE A 157 -5.93 5.08 20.55
N SER A 158 -5.00 4.26 21.05
CA SER A 158 -4.77 4.10 22.48
C SER A 158 -4.36 5.39 23.20
N ARG A 159 -3.76 6.35 22.48
CA ARG A 159 -3.38 7.67 23.01
C ARG A 159 -4.55 8.66 23.06
N MET A 160 -5.69 8.35 22.45
CA MET A 160 -6.84 9.26 22.40
C MET A 160 -7.60 9.36 23.73
N LEU A 161 -7.35 8.44 24.67
CA LEU A 161 -7.84 8.52 26.04
C LEU A 161 -6.68 8.31 27.01
N PRO A 162 -6.72 8.93 28.20
CA PRO A 162 -5.76 8.64 29.26
C PRO A 162 -6.06 7.27 29.91
N ASP A 163 -5.08 6.68 30.58
CA ASP A 163 -5.20 5.32 31.14
C ASP A 163 -6.30 5.22 32.21
N GLU A 164 -6.45 6.27 33.03
CA GLU A 164 -7.42 6.34 34.12
C GLU A 164 -8.86 6.24 33.62
N LYS A 165 -9.13 6.79 32.42
CA LYS A 165 -10.47 6.76 31.80
C LYS A 165 -10.78 5.41 31.15
N VAL A 166 -9.77 4.61 30.80
CA VAL A 166 -9.96 3.31 30.13
C VAL A 166 -9.93 2.15 31.13
N PHE A 167 -9.06 2.22 32.13
CA PHE A 167 -8.90 1.19 33.15
C PHE A 167 -9.64 1.50 34.46
N GLY A 168 -10.22 2.69 34.59
CA GLY A 168 -11.03 3.07 35.74
C GLY A 168 -12.29 2.22 35.89
N ARG A 169 -12.77 2.08 37.13
CA ARG A 169 -13.96 1.27 37.47
C ARG A 169 -15.25 1.75 36.78
N GLU A 170 -15.33 3.05 36.48
CA GLU A 170 -16.50 3.70 35.86
C GLU A 170 -16.31 3.96 34.36
N ALA A 171 -15.38 3.28 33.70
CA ALA A 171 -15.12 3.49 32.29
C ALA A 171 -16.33 3.06 31.42
N LYS A 172 -17.19 4.03 31.07
CA LYS A 172 -18.26 3.81 30.09
C LYS A 172 -17.68 3.69 28.70
N TRP A 173 -17.82 2.51 28.09
CA TRP A 173 -17.41 2.25 26.72
C TRP A 173 -18.09 3.21 25.72
N ARG A 174 -17.36 3.67 24.72
CA ARG A 174 -17.87 4.57 23.67
C ARG A 174 -17.59 4.01 22.28
N PRO A 175 -18.58 3.95 21.37
CA PRO A 175 -18.42 3.38 20.04
C PRO A 175 -17.50 4.18 19.12
N ARG A 176 -17.19 5.44 19.46
CA ARG A 176 -16.34 6.34 18.67
C ARG A 176 -15.03 5.70 18.24
N TYR A 177 -14.33 5.00 19.13
CA TYR A 177 -13.03 4.40 18.81
C TYR A 177 -13.16 3.17 17.92
N ARG A 178 -14.26 2.42 18.07
CA ARG A 178 -14.62 1.33 17.18
C ARG A 178 -14.83 1.82 15.75
N GLU A 179 -15.47 2.96 15.58
CA GLU A 179 -15.68 3.56 14.25
C GLU A 179 -14.38 4.03 13.60
N ILE A 180 -13.47 4.63 14.37
CA ILE A 180 -12.14 5.02 13.89
C ILE A 180 -11.39 3.78 13.41
N TRP A 181 -11.36 2.72 14.23
CA TRP A 181 -10.72 1.46 13.87
C TRP A 181 -11.34 0.82 12.62
N ARG A 182 -12.68 0.79 12.54
CA ARG A 182 -13.41 0.27 11.38
C ARG A 182 -13.09 1.05 10.10
N LYS A 183 -13.00 2.39 10.17
CA LYS A 183 -12.61 3.24 9.03
C LYS A 183 -11.16 2.99 8.60
N TRP A 184 -10.26 2.78 9.56
CA TRP A 184 -8.88 2.38 9.25
C TRP A 184 -8.86 1.04 8.51
N LEU A 185 -9.60 0.04 8.99
CA LEU A 185 -9.66 -1.29 8.37
C LEU A 185 -10.20 -1.22 6.94
N ALA A 186 -11.30 -0.49 6.75
CA ALA A 186 -11.91 -0.32 5.43
C ALA A 186 -10.98 0.38 4.41
N ARG A 187 -10.04 1.20 4.90
CA ARG A 187 -9.08 1.91 4.04
C ARG A 187 -7.86 1.05 3.69
N ASN A 188 -7.44 0.17 4.59
CA ASN A 188 -6.19 -0.56 4.49
C ASN A 188 -6.40 -2.02 4.10
N ASP A 189 -7.33 -2.29 3.18
CA ASP A 189 -7.82 -3.59 2.67
C ASP A 189 -6.70 -4.59 2.29
N ARG A 190 -5.96 -5.07 3.28
CA ARG A 190 -4.95 -6.11 3.23
C ARG A 190 -5.61 -7.39 3.75
N GLU A 191 -5.18 -8.54 3.22
CA GLU A 191 -5.61 -9.86 3.68
C GLU A 191 -5.65 -9.91 5.22
N MET A 192 -6.87 -10.01 5.76
CA MET A 192 -7.09 -10.05 7.20
C MET A 192 -6.60 -11.38 7.74
N VAL A 193 -5.68 -11.35 8.71
CA VAL A 193 -5.31 -12.53 9.48
C VAL A 193 -6.38 -12.75 10.55
N ILE A 194 -7.15 -13.83 10.43
CA ILE A 194 -8.08 -14.27 11.46
C ILE A 194 -7.25 -14.87 12.60
N VAL A 195 -7.20 -14.20 13.75
CA VAL A 195 -6.56 -14.72 14.96
C VAL A 195 -7.62 -15.39 15.83
N PHE A 196 -7.59 -16.71 15.92
CA PHE A 196 -8.40 -17.46 16.87
C PHE A 196 -7.74 -17.39 18.25
N ILE A 197 -8.46 -16.90 19.25
CA ILE A 197 -8.03 -16.97 20.66
C ILE A 197 -8.74 -18.18 21.25
N GLU A 198 -7.96 -19.20 21.56
CA GLU A 198 -8.45 -20.45 22.15
C GLU A 198 -8.73 -20.22 23.65
N GLU A 199 -9.98 -20.44 24.05
CA GLU A 199 -10.43 -20.39 25.44
C GLU A 199 -9.88 -21.65 26.14
N ARG A 200 -8.87 -21.51 27.01
CA ARG A 200 -8.57 -22.55 28.00
C ARG A 200 -9.36 -22.24 29.26
N CYS A 201 -10.39 -23.05 29.51
CA CYS A 201 -11.08 -23.15 30.79
C CYS A 201 -10.15 -23.76 31.85
#